data_AF-A0A7C3XM08-F1
#
_entry.id   AF-A0A7C3XM08-F1
#
_cell.length_a   1.000
_cell.length_b   1.000
_cell.length_c   1.000
_cell.angle_alpha   90.00
_cell.angle_beta   90.00
_cell.angle_gamma   90.00
#
_symmetry.space_group_name_H-M   'P 1'
#
loop_
_entity.id
_entity.type
_entity.pdbx_description
1 polymer ?
#
loop_
_entity_poly.entity_id
_entity_poly.type
_entity_poly.pdbx_seq_one_letter_code
_entity_poly.pdbx_strand_id
1 'polypeptide(L)'
;MLGVPYATIQCPRCGTLIPIPLIPNTTRHFGCPVCGSLLECAVDHNGRIRVSSTTLEERAAKEAVERAVRNIEEFKKIGGAIFCPHCGFDVSSEKIQHERNESVVRAYTVCARCGRQIEWASVQI
;
A
#
# COMPACT_ATOMS: atom_id res chain seq x y z
N MET A 1 -5.47 -39.87 7.05
CA MET A 1 -5.62 -38.43 6.75
C MET A 1 -4.55 -37.68 7.51
N LEU A 2 -3.50 -37.19 6.84
CA LEU A 2 -2.56 -36.27 7.47
C LEU A 2 -3.23 -34.89 7.46
N GLY A 3 -3.73 -34.45 8.61
CA GLY A 3 -4.26 -33.09 8.75
C GLY A 3 -3.15 -32.07 8.52
N VAL A 4 -3.45 -30.97 7.81
CA VAL A 4 -2.51 -29.85 7.70
C VAL A 4 -2.29 -29.31 9.13
N PRO A 5 -1.05 -29.23 9.64
CA PRO A 5 -0.81 -28.66 10.96
C PRO A 5 -1.21 -27.19 10.97
N TYR A 6 -1.77 -26.70 12.08
CA TYR A 6 -2.14 -25.30 12.26
C TYR A 6 -1.27 -24.67 13.34
N ALA A 7 -0.97 -23.38 13.17
CA ALA A 7 -0.39 -22.53 14.20
C ALA A 7 -1.33 -21.38 14.52
N THR A 8 -1.26 -20.88 15.74
CA THR A 8 -1.98 -19.67 16.14
C THR A 8 -1.04 -18.48 16.03
N ILE A 9 -1.45 -17.47 15.27
CA ILE A 9 -0.75 -16.18 15.18
C ILE A 9 -1.57 -15.10 15.88
N GLN A 10 -0.89 -14.02 16.29
CA GLN A 10 -1.55 -12.83 16.81
C GLN A 10 -1.65 -11.77 15.71
N CYS A 11 -2.85 -11.22 15.50
CA CYS A 11 -3.06 -10.10 14.60
C CYS A 11 -2.24 -8.89 15.07
N PRO A 12 -1.29 -8.35 14.27
CA PRO A 12 -0.45 -7.23 14.69
C PRO A 12 -1.24 -5.95 14.99
N ARG A 13 -2.45 -5.79 14.43
CA ARG A 13 -3.27 -4.57 14.59
C ARG A 13 -4.15 -4.58 15.83
N CYS A 14 -4.83 -5.70 16.13
CA CYS A 14 -5.83 -5.77 17.19
C CYS A 14 -5.56 -6.85 18.25
N GLY A 15 -4.50 -7.64 18.10
CA GLY A 15 -4.13 -8.67 19.06
C GLY A 15 -4.98 -9.95 19.01
N THR A 16 -5.96 -10.06 18.11
CA THR A 16 -6.80 -11.26 17.96
C THR A 16 -5.97 -12.48 17.54
N LEU A 17 -6.22 -13.63 18.18
CA LEU A 17 -5.58 -14.90 17.83
C LEU A 17 -6.27 -15.56 16.63
N ILE A 18 -5.49 -15.95 15.63
CA ILE A 18 -6.00 -16.49 14.36
C ILE A 18 -5.27 -17.80 14.03
N PRO A 19 -6.00 -18.90 13.80
CA PRO A 19 -5.40 -20.15 13.34
C PRO A 19 -5.05 -20.05 11.84
N ILE A 20 -3.82 -20.39 11.49
CA ILE A 20 -3.36 -20.47 10.09
C ILE A 20 -2.71 -21.83 9.80
N PRO A 21 -2.83 -22.35 8.56
CA PRO A 21 -2.16 -23.57 8.17
C PRO A 21 -0.63 -23.37 8.08
N LEU A 22 0.12 -24.30 8.65
CA LEU A 22 1.59 -24.36 8.58
C LEU A 22 2.00 -25.09 7.30
N ILE A 23 2.08 -24.34 6.20
CA ILE A 23 2.58 -24.86 4.92
C ILE A 23 3.96 -24.22 4.68
N PRO A 24 5.06 -24.97 4.85
CA PRO A 24 6.41 -24.44 4.67
C PRO A 24 6.63 -23.83 3.29
N ASN A 25 7.47 -22.78 3.23
CA ASN A 25 7.79 -22.04 2.01
C ASN A 25 6.57 -21.46 1.30
N THR A 26 5.59 -20.97 2.06
CA THR A 26 4.42 -20.29 1.47
C THR A 26 4.19 -18.92 2.08
N THR A 27 3.71 -18.00 1.25
CA THR A 27 3.12 -16.73 1.66
C THR A 27 1.64 -16.79 1.34
N ARG A 28 0.79 -16.49 2.32
CA ARG A 28 -0.67 -16.49 2.16
C ARG A 28 -1.29 -15.28 2.85
N HIS A 29 -2.45 -14.88 2.34
CA HIS A 29 -3.22 -13.77 2.88
C HIS A 29 -4.45 -14.27 3.64
N PHE A 30 -4.69 -13.70 4.80
CA PHE A 30 -5.83 -14.01 5.67
C PHE A 30 -6.52 -12.72 6.13
N GLY A 31 -7.84 -12.75 6.30
CA GLY A 31 -8.55 -11.64 6.94
C GLY A 31 -8.57 -11.81 8.46
N CYS A 32 -8.30 -10.75 9.21
CA CYS A 32 -8.63 -10.72 10.63
C CYS A 32 -10.15 -10.56 10.78
N PRO A 33 -10.84 -11.51 11.43
CA PRO A 33 -12.30 -11.48 11.54
C PRO A 33 -12.82 -10.35 12.45
N VAL A 34 -11.95 -9.76 13.29
CA VAL A 34 -12.34 -8.73 14.26
C VAL A 34 -12.13 -7.32 13.71
N CYS A 35 -10.95 -7.01 13.18
CA CYS A 35 -10.61 -5.66 12.72
C CYS A 35 -10.59 -5.48 11.19
N GLY A 36 -10.86 -6.55 10.43
CA GLY A 36 -10.89 -6.52 8.96
C GLY A 36 -9.52 -6.34 8.28
N SER A 37 -8.41 -6.37 9.02
CA SER A 37 -7.07 -6.29 8.43
C SER A 37 -6.75 -7.49 7.55
N LEU A 38 -6.08 -7.24 6.44
CA LEU A 38 -5.44 -8.26 5.62
C LEU A 38 -4.08 -8.61 6.22
N LEU A 39 -3.89 -9.87 6.57
CA LEU A 39 -2.68 -10.41 7.14
C LEU A 39 -1.90 -11.14 6.08
N GLU A 40 -0.65 -10.75 5.84
CA GLU A 40 0.28 -11.52 5.04
C GLU A 40 1.12 -12.38 5.97
N CYS A 41 0.99 -13.69 5.81
CA CYS A 41 1.66 -14.69 6.64
C CYS A 41 2.65 -15.45 5.77
N ALA A 42 3.95 -15.29 6.06
CA ALA A 42 5.03 -16.04 5.41
C ALA A 42 5.55 -17.11 6.36
N VAL A 43 5.55 -18.36 5.89
CA VAL A 43 6.10 -19.51 6.62
C VAL A 43 7.39 -19.95 5.92
N ASP A 44 8.51 -19.90 6.63
CA ASP A 44 9.80 -20.33 6.08
C ASP A 44 9.95 -21.87 6.08
N HIS A 45 11.08 -22.36 5.56
CA HIS A 45 11.37 -23.80 5.51
C HIS A 45 11.49 -24.46 6.89
N ASN A 46 11.78 -23.69 7.94
CA ASN A 46 11.88 -24.17 9.32
C ASN A 46 10.53 -24.09 10.07
N GLY A 47 9.45 -23.67 9.39
CA GLY A 47 8.15 -23.47 10.00
C GLY A 47 8.05 -22.20 10.85
N ARG A 48 9.01 -21.27 10.76
CA ARG A 48 8.90 -19.96 11.42
C ARG A 48 7.92 -19.09 10.65
N ILE A 49 7.07 -18.40 11.40
CA ILE A 49 6.01 -17.58 10.85
C ILE A 49 6.39 -16.11 11.01
N ARG A 50 6.27 -15.36 9.91
CA ARG A 50 6.29 -13.89 9.93
C ARG A 50 4.91 -13.40 9.52
N VAL A 51 4.36 -12.47 10.30
CA VAL A 51 3.04 -11.91 10.04
C VAL A 51 3.19 -10.40 9.93
N SER A 52 2.69 -9.85 8.83
CA SER A 52 2.45 -8.42 8.69
C SER A 52 0.95 -8.20 8.52
N SER A 53 0.47 -7.02 8.89
CA SER A 53 -0.92 -6.62 8.65
C SER A 53 -0.96 -5.37 7.79
N THR A 54 -1.93 -5.31 6.90
CA THR A 54 -2.31 -4.11 6.17
C THR A 54 -3.82 -3.94 6.20
N THR A 55 -4.30 -2.74 5.93
CA THR A 55 -5.71 -2.45 5.64
C THR A 55 -5.93 -2.31 4.14
N LEU A 56 -7.18 -2.41 3.69
CA LEU A 56 -7.52 -2.06 2.30
C LEU A 56 -7.11 -0.63 1.98
N GLU A 57 -7.25 0.28 2.96
CA GLU A 57 -6.87 1.69 2.83
C GLU A 57 -5.36 1.87 2.65
N GLU A 58 -4.55 1.21 3.48
CA GLU A 58 -3.07 1.24 3.37
C GLU A 58 -2.59 0.62 2.06
N ARG A 59 -3.25 -0.45 1.61
CA ARG A 59 -2.96 -1.08 0.31
C ARG A 59 -3.27 -0.14 -0.84
N ALA A 60 -4.45 0.49 -0.83
CA ALA A 60 -4.86 1.46 -1.84
C ALA A 60 -3.93 2.69 -1.84
N ALA A 61 -3.50 3.17 -0.67
CA ALA A 61 -2.53 4.25 -0.55
C ALA A 61 -1.17 3.90 -1.14
N LYS A 62 -0.66 2.70 -0.83
CA LYS A 62 0.58 2.20 -1.42
C LYS A 62 0.47 2.12 -2.95
N GLU A 63 -0.63 1.56 -3.46
CA GLU A 63 -0.87 1.46 -4.90
C GLU A 63 -0.97 2.83 -5.58
N ALA A 64 -1.67 3.79 -4.97
CA ALA A 64 -1.81 5.14 -5.50
C ALA A 64 -0.45 5.84 -5.61
N VAL A 65 0.39 5.74 -4.58
CA VAL A 65 1.75 6.30 -4.58
C VAL A 65 2.63 5.62 -5.63
N GLU A 66 2.62 4.28 -5.70
CA GLU A 66 3.40 3.55 -6.71
C GLU A 66 2.97 3.89 -8.15
N ARG A 67 1.66 4.06 -8.37
CA ARG A 67 1.11 4.47 -9.67
C ARG A 67 1.51 5.90 -10.00
N ALA A 68 1.48 6.82 -9.03
CA ALA A 68 1.94 8.19 -9.21
C ALA A 68 3.43 8.26 -9.60
N VAL A 69 4.29 7.47 -8.92
CA VAL A 69 5.72 7.36 -9.27
C VAL A 69 5.89 6.92 -10.73
N ARG A 70 5.20 5.84 -11.14
CA ARG A 70 5.28 5.35 -12.52
C ARG A 70 4.83 6.40 -13.53
N ASN A 71 3.70 7.07 -13.28
CA ASN A 71 3.18 8.11 -14.17
C ASN A 71 4.18 9.27 -14.32
N ILE A 72 4.80 9.70 -13.21
CA ILE A 72 5.84 10.75 -13.22
C ILE A 72 7.07 10.31 -14.01
N GLU A 73 7.55 9.08 -13.82
CA GLU A 73 8.71 8.54 -14.52
C GLU A 73 8.44 8.40 -16.02
N GLU A 74 7.28 7.90 -16.41
CA GLU A 74 6.86 7.78 -17.82
C GLU A 74 6.74 9.16 -18.48
N PHE A 75 6.18 10.14 -17.78
CA PHE A 75 6.10 11.51 -18.28
C PHE A 75 7.49 12.14 -18.47
N LYS A 76 8.43 11.90 -17.55
CA LYS A 76 9.83 12.34 -17.70
C LYS A 76 10.53 11.66 -18.89
N LYS A 77 10.24 10.38 -19.16
CA LYS A 77 10.84 9.62 -20.30
C LYS A 77 10.48 10.21 -21.66
N ILE A 78 9.29 10.81 -21.82
CA ILE A 78 8.88 11.45 -23.07
C ILE A 78 9.34 12.92 -23.18
N GLY A 79 10.26 13.35 -22.31
CA GLY A 79 10.76 14.74 -22.29
C GLY A 79 9.83 15.72 -21.57
N GLY A 80 8.82 15.21 -20.84
CA GLY A 80 7.92 16.02 -20.05
C GLY A 80 8.63 16.68 -18.87
N ALA A 81 8.48 17.99 -18.73
CA ALA A 81 8.93 18.74 -17.57
C ALA A 81 7.73 19.01 -16.66
N ILE A 82 7.92 18.83 -15.34
CA ILE A 82 6.83 18.85 -14.38
C ILE A 82 6.73 20.23 -13.75
N PHE A 83 5.81 21.04 -14.28
CA PHE A 83 5.53 22.38 -13.77
C PHE A 83 4.15 22.46 -13.14
N CYS A 84 4.02 23.31 -12.12
CA CYS A 84 2.73 23.68 -11.57
C CYS A 84 1.91 24.40 -12.65
N PRO A 85 0.71 23.88 -13.01
CA PRO A 85 -0.10 24.46 -14.09
C PRO A 85 -0.66 25.84 -13.74
N HIS A 86 -0.59 26.26 -12.47
CA HIS A 86 -1.10 27.54 -12.02
C HIS A 86 -0.04 28.65 -12.00
N CYS A 87 1.17 28.36 -11.51
CA CYS A 87 2.20 29.39 -11.31
C CYS A 87 3.53 29.10 -12.04
N GLY A 88 3.59 28.05 -12.85
CA GLY A 88 4.77 27.66 -13.64
C GLY A 88 5.99 27.23 -12.83
N PHE A 89 5.85 27.00 -11.52
CA PHE A 89 6.95 26.57 -10.66
C PHE A 89 7.33 25.11 -10.96
N ASP A 90 8.62 24.79 -10.99
CA ASP A 90 9.09 23.41 -11.15
C ASP A 90 8.71 22.59 -9.90
N VAL A 91 7.99 21.51 -10.10
CA VAL A 91 7.54 20.60 -9.03
C VAL A 91 8.12 19.19 -9.21
N SER A 92 9.15 19.03 -10.04
CA SER A 92 9.75 17.73 -10.39
C SER A 92 10.46 17.02 -9.24
N SER A 93 10.79 17.76 -8.18
CA SER A 93 11.45 17.31 -6.95
C SER A 93 10.52 17.25 -5.73
N GLU A 94 9.24 17.61 -5.90
CA GLU A 94 8.27 17.61 -4.80
C GLU A 94 7.94 16.20 -4.35
N LYS A 95 7.75 16.03 -3.04
CA LYS A 95 7.37 14.73 -2.46
C LYS A 95 5.95 14.38 -2.88
N ILE A 96 5.75 13.13 -3.30
CA ILE A 96 4.42 12.57 -3.52
C ILE A 96 3.77 12.37 -2.14
N GLN A 97 2.61 12.98 -1.98
CA GLN A 97 1.72 12.81 -0.84
C GLN A 97 0.48 12.03 -1.29
N HIS A 98 -0.29 11.54 -0.32
CA HIS A 98 -1.58 10.93 -0.60
C HIS A 98 -2.61 11.37 0.42
N GLU A 99 -3.86 11.40 -0.01
CA GLU A 99 -5.01 11.64 0.86
C GLU A 99 -6.11 10.63 0.53
N ARG A 100 -6.87 10.27 1.56
CA ARG A 100 -8.09 9.49 1.39
C ARG A 100 -9.27 10.45 1.28
N ASN A 101 -10.09 10.23 0.27
CA ASN A 101 -11.40 10.86 0.14
C ASN A 101 -12.45 9.77 -0.10
N GLU A 102 -13.30 9.54 0.91
CA GLU A 102 -14.31 8.48 0.91
C GLU A 102 -13.71 7.10 0.59
N SER A 103 -14.04 6.54 -0.59
CA SER A 103 -13.60 5.24 -1.10
C SER A 103 -12.46 5.35 -2.13
N VAL A 104 -11.80 6.51 -2.22
CA VAL A 104 -10.71 6.76 -3.15
C VAL A 104 -9.49 7.25 -2.41
N VAL A 105 -8.32 6.71 -2.74
CA VAL A 105 -7.03 7.28 -2.34
C VAL A 105 -6.41 8.00 -3.54
N ARG A 106 -6.07 9.27 -3.35
CA ARG A 106 -5.41 10.11 -4.36
C ARG A 106 -3.96 10.30 -3.98
N ALA A 107 -3.07 10.22 -4.95
CA ALA A 107 -1.67 10.56 -4.81
C ALA A 107 -1.35 11.80 -5.66
N TYR A 108 -0.74 12.80 -5.03
CA TYR A 108 -0.52 14.13 -5.59
C TYR A 108 0.83 14.72 -5.15
N THR A 109 1.34 15.71 -5.88
CA THR A 109 2.40 16.60 -5.39
C THR A 109 1.80 17.95 -5.00
N VAL A 110 2.43 18.65 -4.05
CA VAL A 110 2.03 20.00 -3.64
C VAL A 110 3.05 20.99 -4.18
N CYS A 111 2.60 22.00 -4.91
CA CYS A 111 3.49 23.07 -5.36
C CYS A 111 3.98 23.89 -4.17
N ALA A 112 5.28 23.88 -3.87
CA ALA A 112 5.84 24.66 -2.76
C ALA A 112 5.64 26.19 -2.90
N ARG A 113 5.37 26.69 -4.11
CA ARG A 113 5.13 28.13 -4.35
C ARG A 113 3.69 28.56 -4.08
N CYS A 114 2.69 27.85 -4.63
CA CYS A 114 1.30 28.28 -4.58
C CYS A 114 0.37 27.35 -3.78
N GLY A 115 0.90 26.26 -3.22
CA GLY A 115 0.15 25.30 -2.43
C GLY A 115 -0.80 24.40 -3.23
N ARG A 116 -0.87 24.58 -4.55
CA ARG A 116 -1.80 23.81 -5.38
C ARG A 116 -1.38 22.34 -5.47
N GLN A 117 -2.35 21.45 -5.27
CA GLN A 117 -2.20 20.02 -5.47
C GLN A 117 -2.26 19.66 -6.95
N ILE A 118 -1.39 18.74 -7.37
CA ILE A 118 -1.31 18.20 -8.72
C ILE A 118 -1.49 16.69 -8.59
N GLU A 119 -2.66 16.19 -8.96
CA GLU A 119 -2.98 14.76 -8.88
C GLU A 119 -2.22 13.98 -9.95
N TRP A 120 -1.65 12.84 -9.55
CA TRP A 120 -0.92 11.92 -10.42
C TRP A 120 -1.61 10.58 -10.59
N ALA A 121 -2.31 10.12 -9.54
CA ALA A 121 -3.01 8.85 -9.57
C ALA A 121 -4.13 8.84 -8.54
N SER A 122 -5.15 8.02 -8.83
CA SER A 122 -6.21 7.68 -7.90
C SER A 122 -6.51 6.17 -7.96
N VAL A 123 -6.84 5.60 -6.80
CA VAL A 123 -7.14 4.17 -6.62
C VAL A 123 -8.39 4.04 -5.75
N GLN A 124 -9.31 3.16 -6.15
CA GLN A 124 -10.49 2.81 -5.36
C GLN A 124 -10.13 1.77 -4.31
N ILE A 125 -10.72 1.90 -3.11
CA ILE A 125 -10.58 0.96 -1.99
C ILE A 125 -11.51 -0.24 -2.20
#